data_AF-A0A286NVD4-F1
#
_entry.id   AF-A0A286NVD4-F1
#
_cell.length_a   1.000
_cell.length_b   1.000
_cell.length_c   1.000
_cell.angle_alpha   90.00
_cell.angle_beta   90.00
_cell.angle_gamma   90.00
#
_symmetry.space_group_name_H-M   'P 1'
#
loop_
_entity.id
_entity.type
_entity.pdbx_description
1 polymer ?
#
loop_
_entity_poly.entity_id
_entity_poly.type
_entity_poly.pdbx_seq_one_letter_code
_entity_poly.pdbx_strand_id
1 'polypeptide(L)'
;MGSCLFLALAPSLGVSADARFSLSAAAVTASSDDGNIPAHTVDGDVSTRWSAKGDGQWIQFNLGALKKVAFVKIAFHEGASRTFTFDIQTSSDGATFVPVRTGVKSGLADGLQSFDFTDVTAARYVRFVGYGNTSNTWNSYLEVEIHGSAAETSTGPVVNVSTAAQLTTALANATAGTTIVLANGTYTKSGAFSLNKSGTASSPITLRAANRGKALISGGAFLQVSGAAYVVIEGLKFTNTGNSAVVIDKSHHVRLTRNTFALTEDGTEVKWLNIKGGGSHHHQIDHNDFGHKSDPGPVIAMDGDYSTQMTQYDVIEYNHFHDVGPRLSNGLETIRLGLSSVSLFNAYATVQYNLFENCDGDPEFISIKSGGNAIRYNTIRTSQGQLTARHGNNNSIYGNFILGDGTKAGVGGIRLYGTDHKVYNNYLDKLTDDALLIDGGDHDGGPTSGNADASVLSKHWRVYRAEVVHNTIVNSKSGLLIGKSYTHAPVDGKVANNLVRNTTGTLFLEKKTSNTLFQGNIGYGATLSNTSRASGEVRNVNPLLTSVDGLQKLSSTSPAINAAVGTYGYVLEDMDGDLRSTLDVGADEYATMASVQRPLSPADVGPNAP
;
A
#
# COMPACT_ATOMS: atom_id res chain seq x y z
N MET A 1 5.10 -11.22 -49.27
CA MET A 1 5.70 -9.90 -48.94
C MET A 1 5.31 -9.58 -47.52
N GLY A 2 6.15 -9.96 -46.56
CA GLY A 2 5.90 -9.79 -45.13
C GLY A 2 6.42 -8.43 -44.67
N SER A 3 5.56 -7.65 -44.01
CA SER A 3 5.95 -6.39 -43.38
C SER A 3 6.17 -6.66 -41.89
N CYS A 4 7.43 -6.65 -41.46
CA CYS A 4 7.79 -6.68 -40.04
C CYS A 4 7.50 -5.32 -39.42
N LEU A 5 6.55 -5.30 -38.49
CA LEU A 5 6.28 -4.16 -37.63
C LEU A 5 7.37 -4.11 -36.55
N PHE A 6 8.32 -3.19 -36.68
CA PHE A 6 9.27 -2.90 -35.61
C PHE A 6 8.52 -2.21 -34.47
N LEU A 7 8.31 -2.93 -33.37
CA LEU A 7 7.97 -2.34 -32.07
C LEU A 7 9.17 -1.50 -31.63
N ALA A 8 9.06 -0.17 -31.72
CA ALA A 8 9.97 0.71 -31.04
C ALA A 8 9.69 0.62 -29.53
N LEU A 9 10.53 -0.12 -28.80
CA LEU A 9 10.58 0.01 -27.35
C LEU A 9 10.95 1.47 -27.03
N ALA A 10 10.00 2.20 -26.44
CA ALA A 10 10.34 3.42 -25.73
C ALA A 10 11.30 3.03 -24.59
N PRO A 11 12.44 3.71 -24.42
CA PRO A 11 13.29 3.46 -23.27
C PRO A 11 12.51 3.85 -22.01
N SER A 12 12.22 2.88 -21.15
CA SER A 12 11.84 3.13 -19.77
C SER A 12 13.02 3.82 -19.09
N LEU A 13 12.96 5.14 -18.97
CA LEU A 13 13.89 5.86 -18.10
C LEU A 13 13.28 5.83 -16.70
N GLY A 14 13.63 4.76 -15.99
CA GLY A 14 13.28 4.59 -14.59
C GLY A 14 13.82 5.75 -13.76
N VAL A 15 13.10 6.07 -12.69
CA VAL A 15 13.76 6.55 -11.47
C VAL A 15 14.95 5.63 -11.26
N SER A 16 16.18 6.17 -11.21
CA SER A 16 17.33 5.32 -10.95
C SER A 16 17.05 4.59 -9.65
N ALA A 17 16.82 3.28 -9.73
CA ALA A 17 16.64 2.45 -8.55
C ALA A 17 17.84 2.71 -7.62
N ASP A 18 17.59 2.75 -6.31
CA ASP A 18 18.67 2.85 -5.34
C ASP A 18 19.63 1.68 -5.59
N ALA A 19 20.88 2.02 -5.84
CA ALA A 19 21.91 1.10 -6.27
C ALA A 19 23.02 1.02 -5.23
N ARG A 20 23.69 -0.14 -5.16
CA ARG A 20 24.88 -0.33 -4.33
C ARG A 20 25.96 0.67 -4.74
N PHE A 21 26.48 1.43 -3.78
CA PHE A 21 27.67 2.24 -4.01
C PHE A 21 28.93 1.37 -4.08
N SER A 22 29.73 1.56 -5.13
CA SER A 22 31.07 0.99 -5.21
C SER A 22 32.03 1.80 -4.33
N LEU A 23 32.56 1.17 -3.28
CA LEU A 23 33.51 1.76 -2.34
C LEU A 23 34.84 1.03 -2.45
N SER A 24 35.95 1.75 -2.40
CA SER A 24 37.28 1.14 -2.34
C SER A 24 37.65 0.82 -0.89
N ALA A 25 38.58 -0.12 -0.69
CA ALA A 25 39.15 -0.43 0.61
C ALA A 25 39.64 0.82 1.38
N ALA A 26 40.23 1.79 0.68
CA ALA A 26 40.73 3.03 1.26
C ALA A 26 39.61 3.99 1.73
N ALA A 27 38.36 3.76 1.32
CA ALA A 27 37.21 4.55 1.73
C ALA A 27 36.61 4.09 3.07
N VAL A 28 37.12 3.01 3.64
CA VAL A 28 36.62 2.42 4.89
C VAL A 28 37.65 2.59 6.00
N THR A 29 37.19 3.13 7.14
CA THR A 29 38.01 3.35 8.33
C THR A 29 37.26 2.86 9.56
N ALA A 30 37.96 2.42 10.60
CA ALA A 30 37.34 2.00 11.85
C ALA A 30 38.08 2.55 13.06
N SER A 31 37.41 2.48 14.20
CA SER A 31 37.95 2.78 15.53
C SER A 31 39.13 1.89 15.93
N SER A 32 39.06 0.60 15.63
CA SER A 32 40.10 -0.41 15.85
C SER A 32 39.85 -1.64 14.99
N ASP A 33 40.80 -2.58 15.01
CA ASP A 33 40.65 -3.93 14.47
C ASP A 33 41.58 -4.92 15.22
N ASP A 34 41.33 -6.23 15.07
CA ASP A 34 42.16 -7.31 15.60
C ASP A 34 43.05 -7.99 14.53
N GLY A 35 43.38 -7.27 13.46
CA GLY A 35 44.00 -7.82 12.25
C GLY A 35 42.98 -8.21 11.16
N ASN A 36 41.70 -8.25 11.51
CA ASN A 36 40.58 -8.29 10.55
C ASN A 36 40.18 -6.85 10.21
N ILE A 37 40.80 -6.31 9.17
CA ILE A 37 40.79 -4.87 8.86
C ILE A 37 39.46 -4.40 8.25
N PRO A 38 39.14 -3.09 8.31
CA PRO A 38 37.89 -2.54 7.78
C PRO A 38 37.66 -2.78 6.28
N ALA A 39 38.75 -2.86 5.52
CA ALA A 39 38.72 -3.09 4.07
C ALA A 39 38.00 -4.39 3.66
N HIS A 40 38.02 -5.41 4.52
CA HIS A 40 37.34 -6.68 4.28
C HIS A 40 35.82 -6.53 4.19
N THR A 41 35.23 -5.40 4.61
CA THR A 41 33.77 -5.21 4.54
C THR A 41 33.28 -4.76 3.16
N VAL A 42 34.17 -4.55 2.19
CA VAL A 42 33.82 -4.06 0.85
C VAL A 42 34.60 -4.78 -0.26
N ASP A 43 35.24 -5.91 0.03
CA ASP A 43 36.03 -6.67 -0.94
C ASP A 43 35.21 -7.76 -1.65
N GLY A 44 33.98 -8.01 -1.19
CA GLY A 44 33.09 -9.03 -1.73
C GLY A 44 33.46 -10.46 -1.33
N ASP A 45 34.42 -10.65 -0.43
CA ASP A 45 34.85 -11.95 0.09
C ASP A 45 34.27 -12.21 1.49
N VAL A 46 33.15 -12.94 1.52
CA VAL A 46 32.45 -13.32 2.75
C VAL A 46 33.24 -14.28 3.67
N SER A 47 34.43 -14.73 3.26
CA SER A 47 35.35 -15.48 4.13
C SER A 47 36.25 -14.58 4.98
N THR A 48 36.33 -13.29 4.63
CA THR A 48 37.04 -12.26 5.40
C THR A 48 36.04 -11.44 6.22
N ARG A 49 36.55 -10.59 7.13
CA ARG A 49 35.72 -9.72 7.97
C ARG A 49 36.49 -8.51 8.48
N TRP A 50 35.76 -7.51 8.95
CA TRP A 50 36.25 -6.59 9.98
C TRP A 50 35.86 -7.09 11.36
N SER A 51 36.73 -6.97 12.37
CA SER A 51 36.34 -7.19 13.75
C SER A 51 37.04 -6.30 14.78
N ALA A 52 36.25 -5.82 15.75
CA ALA A 52 36.72 -5.01 16.88
C ALA A 52 35.97 -5.37 18.16
N LYS A 53 36.70 -5.46 19.28
CA LYS A 53 36.15 -5.82 20.58
C LYS A 53 35.79 -4.58 21.39
N GLY A 54 34.57 -4.52 21.92
CA GLY A 54 34.14 -3.50 22.85
C GLY A 54 32.81 -2.86 22.49
N ASP A 55 32.24 -2.16 23.47
CA ASP A 55 31.08 -1.29 23.32
C ASP A 55 31.50 0.02 22.64
N GLY A 56 30.74 0.45 21.63
CA GLY A 56 30.96 1.71 20.92
C GLY A 56 32.04 1.66 19.84
N GLN A 57 32.53 0.47 19.48
CA GLN A 57 33.45 0.34 18.35
C GLN A 57 32.71 0.68 17.05
N TRP A 58 33.31 1.54 16.24
CA TRP A 58 32.71 1.99 15.00
C TRP A 58 33.52 1.63 13.76
N ILE A 59 32.81 1.48 12.64
CA ILE A 59 33.32 1.40 11.27
C ILE A 59 32.57 2.42 10.40
N GLN A 60 33.29 3.09 9.50
CA GLN A 60 32.83 4.24 8.73
C GLN A 60 33.22 4.11 7.26
N PHE A 61 32.29 4.50 6.40
CA PHE A 61 32.36 4.43 4.95
C PHE A 61 32.25 5.83 4.36
N ASN A 62 33.26 6.26 3.58
CA ASN A 62 33.27 7.51 2.85
C ASN A 62 32.73 7.30 1.42
N LEU A 63 31.59 7.90 1.11
CA LEU A 63 30.92 7.76 -0.19
C LEU A 63 31.60 8.58 -1.31
N GLY A 64 32.63 9.37 -0.99
CA GLY A 64 33.40 10.20 -1.91
C GLY A 64 32.77 11.57 -2.20
N ALA A 65 31.44 11.65 -2.19
CA ALA A 65 30.64 12.85 -2.39
C ALA A 65 29.35 12.78 -1.54
N LEU A 66 28.56 13.87 -1.50
CA LEU A 66 27.21 13.81 -0.96
C LEU A 66 26.35 12.91 -1.85
N LYS A 67 25.64 11.97 -1.23
CA LYS A 67 24.74 11.01 -1.89
C LYS A 67 23.43 10.87 -1.14
N LYS A 68 22.36 10.45 -1.84
CA LYS A 68 21.17 9.93 -1.16
C LYS A 68 21.55 8.56 -0.59
N VAL A 69 21.30 8.30 0.68
CA VAL A 69 21.46 6.95 1.26
C VAL A 69 20.08 6.47 1.66
N ALA A 70 19.64 5.37 1.06
CA ALA A 70 18.31 4.81 1.30
C ALA A 70 18.36 3.76 2.40
N PHE A 71 19.11 2.68 2.15
CA PHE A 71 19.25 1.58 3.09
C PHE A 71 20.66 1.00 3.04
N VAL A 72 20.95 0.10 3.98
CA VAL A 72 22.21 -0.64 4.01
C VAL A 72 21.94 -2.13 4.13
N LYS A 73 22.91 -2.94 3.70
CA LYS A 73 22.92 -4.36 3.99
C LYS A 73 24.21 -4.74 4.70
N ILE A 74 24.12 -5.63 5.68
CA ILE A 74 25.27 -6.06 6.47
C ILE A 74 25.23 -7.58 6.60
N ALA A 75 26.33 -8.25 6.30
CA ALA A 75 26.56 -9.64 6.62
C ALA A 75 27.36 -9.74 7.91
N PHE A 76 26.87 -10.51 8.88
CA PHE A 76 27.49 -10.63 10.19
C PHE A 76 28.24 -11.96 10.32
N HIS A 77 29.39 -11.94 10.99
CA HIS A 77 30.14 -13.16 11.26
C HIS A 77 29.37 -14.05 12.25
N GLU A 78 29.14 -15.32 11.87
CA GLU A 78 28.30 -16.27 12.63
C GLU A 78 26.84 -15.79 12.77
N GLY A 79 26.31 -15.11 11.74
CA GLY A 79 24.99 -14.49 11.74
C GLY A 79 23.84 -15.47 11.99
N ALA A 80 23.94 -16.73 11.56
CA ALA A 80 22.95 -17.76 11.88
C ALA A 80 22.89 -18.14 13.38
N SER A 81 23.97 -17.87 14.13
CA SER A 81 24.10 -18.24 15.56
C SER A 81 24.12 -17.05 16.52
N ARG A 82 24.30 -15.83 16.00
CA ARG A 82 24.47 -14.61 16.81
C ARG A 82 23.70 -13.44 16.22
N THR A 83 22.99 -12.71 17.08
CA THR A 83 22.52 -11.35 16.77
C THR A 83 23.51 -10.30 17.28
N PHE A 84 23.66 -9.22 16.51
CA PHE A 84 24.51 -8.06 16.78
C PHE A 84 23.65 -6.83 17.07
N THR A 85 24.08 -5.98 18.01
CA THR A 85 23.40 -4.71 18.30
C THR A 85 24.24 -3.54 17.84
N PHE A 86 23.66 -2.58 17.11
CA PHE A 86 24.40 -1.44 16.55
C PHE A 86 23.51 -0.23 16.23
N ASP A 87 24.11 0.95 16.10
CA ASP A 87 23.49 2.15 15.52
C ASP A 87 23.94 2.35 14.08
N ILE A 88 23.11 3.05 13.30
CA ILE A 88 23.44 3.55 11.97
C ILE A 88 23.43 5.06 12.04
N GLN A 89 24.52 5.70 11.65
CA GLN A 89 24.70 7.15 11.67
C GLN A 89 25.13 7.63 10.28
N THR A 90 24.72 8.84 9.91
CA THR A 90 25.20 9.50 8.68
C THR A 90 25.79 10.87 8.99
N SER A 91 26.63 11.36 8.08
CA SER A 91 27.25 12.68 8.19
C SER A 91 27.54 13.26 6.81
N SER A 92 27.39 14.57 6.66
CA SER A 92 27.77 15.31 5.46
C SER A 92 29.22 15.82 5.51
N ASP A 93 29.77 16.03 6.71
CA ASP A 93 31.06 16.69 6.96
C ASP A 93 32.15 15.75 7.51
N GLY A 94 31.77 14.59 8.04
CA GLY A 94 32.68 13.64 8.66
C GLY A 94 33.10 14.01 10.09
N ALA A 95 32.49 15.04 10.67
CA ALA A 95 32.72 15.51 12.03
C ALA A 95 31.47 15.30 12.91
N THR A 96 30.30 15.73 12.41
CA THR A 96 29.03 15.61 13.13
C THR A 96 28.24 14.45 12.57
N PHE A 97 27.95 13.46 13.42
CA PHE A 97 27.20 12.26 13.03
C PHE A 97 25.80 12.30 13.63
N VAL A 98 24.80 12.09 12.77
CA VAL A 98 23.39 12.05 13.13
C VAL A 98 22.92 10.59 13.06
N PRO A 99 22.36 10.02 14.13
CA PRO A 99 21.76 8.68 14.08
C PRO A 99 20.55 8.66 13.15
N VAL A 100 20.53 7.72 12.21
CA VAL A 100 19.36 7.39 11.38
C VAL A 100 18.63 6.17 11.92
N ARG A 101 19.33 5.29 12.65
CA ARG A 101 18.74 4.25 13.49
C ARG A 101 19.58 4.04 14.74
N THR A 102 18.92 3.73 15.85
CA THR A 102 19.57 3.39 17.11
C THR A 102 19.11 2.04 17.64
N GLY A 103 20.00 1.32 18.33
CA GLY A 103 19.71 0.04 18.98
C GLY A 103 19.23 -1.06 18.02
N VAL A 104 19.66 -1.02 16.75
CA VAL A 104 19.30 -2.00 15.73
C VAL A 104 19.84 -3.37 16.15
N LYS A 105 19.00 -4.40 16.04
CA LYS A 105 19.42 -5.80 16.24
C LYS A 105 19.37 -6.54 14.92
N SER A 106 20.43 -7.27 14.58
CA SER A 106 20.41 -8.18 13.42
C SER A 106 19.51 -9.39 13.70
N GLY A 107 19.02 -10.02 12.64
CA GLY A 107 18.36 -11.32 12.70
C GLY A 107 19.36 -12.47 12.80
N LEU A 108 18.86 -13.67 13.10
CA LEU A 108 19.62 -14.92 13.05
C LEU A 108 19.63 -15.47 11.62
N ALA A 109 20.56 -15.00 10.81
CA ALA A 109 20.73 -15.42 9.43
C ALA A 109 22.17 -15.15 8.97
N ASP A 110 22.71 -16.06 8.15
CA ASP A 110 23.95 -15.81 7.41
C ASP A 110 23.69 -14.94 6.18
N GLY A 111 24.74 -14.33 5.64
CA GLY A 111 24.65 -13.46 4.47
C GLY A 111 24.14 -12.06 4.79
N LEU A 112 23.89 -11.27 3.72
CA LEU A 112 23.50 -9.87 3.81
C LEU A 112 22.07 -9.71 4.34
N GLN A 113 21.93 -9.00 5.46
CA GLN A 113 20.66 -8.60 6.04
C GLN A 113 20.40 -7.12 5.73
N SER A 114 19.19 -6.78 5.31
CA SER A 114 18.82 -5.38 4.96
C SER A 114 18.34 -4.59 6.18
N PHE A 115 18.84 -3.36 6.30
CA PHE A 115 18.44 -2.40 7.32
C PHE A 115 18.04 -1.10 6.65
N ASP A 116 16.73 -0.90 6.56
CA ASP A 116 16.12 0.28 5.95
C ASP A 116 15.92 1.40 6.99
N PHE A 117 15.94 2.64 6.52
CA PHE A 117 15.73 3.87 7.30
C PHE A 117 15.27 5.01 6.38
N THR A 118 14.70 6.07 6.95
CA THR A 118 14.31 7.24 6.15
C THR A 118 15.49 7.79 5.36
N ASP A 119 15.32 7.85 4.03
CA ASP A 119 16.32 8.30 3.09
C ASP A 119 17.05 9.57 3.55
N VAL A 120 18.37 9.49 3.63
CA VAL A 120 19.22 10.65 3.87
C VAL A 120 19.59 11.26 2.54
N THR A 121 18.99 12.41 2.20
CA THR A 121 19.15 13.06 0.89
C THR A 121 20.56 13.57 0.60
N ALA A 122 21.38 13.78 1.63
CA ALA A 122 22.75 14.28 1.51
C ALA A 122 23.67 13.74 2.62
N ALA A 123 24.18 12.53 2.44
CA ALA A 123 25.25 11.96 3.28
C ALA A 123 26.53 11.76 2.48
N ARG A 124 27.68 12.08 3.09
CA ARG A 124 29.01 11.72 2.57
C ARG A 124 29.61 10.55 3.34
N TYR A 125 29.24 10.37 4.59
CA TYR A 125 29.74 9.31 5.45
C TYR A 125 28.56 8.52 6.04
N VAL A 126 28.72 7.21 6.09
CA VAL A 126 27.84 6.30 6.85
C VAL A 126 28.71 5.61 7.90
N ARG A 127 28.23 5.53 9.14
CA ARG A 127 28.97 4.96 10.27
C ARG A 127 28.07 3.99 11.02
N PHE A 128 28.61 2.82 11.35
CA PHE A 128 27.99 1.87 12.24
C PHE A 128 28.70 1.91 13.59
N VAL A 129 27.94 2.02 14.68
CA VAL A 129 28.46 1.97 16.05
C VAL A 129 27.97 0.68 16.67
N GLY A 130 28.87 -0.28 16.89
CA GLY A 130 28.55 -1.61 17.38
C GLY A 130 28.63 -1.74 18.90
N TYR A 131 27.72 -2.53 19.46
CA TYR A 131 27.53 -2.77 20.89
C TYR A 131 27.74 -4.25 21.26
N GLY A 132 28.42 -5.01 20.42
CA GLY A 132 28.66 -6.44 20.59
C GLY A 132 27.54 -7.33 20.04
N ASN A 133 27.58 -8.59 20.45
CA ASN A 133 26.64 -9.63 20.02
C ASN A 133 26.15 -10.46 21.20
N THR A 134 25.20 -11.34 20.93
CA THR A 134 24.57 -12.23 21.93
C THR A 134 25.51 -13.22 22.61
N SER A 135 26.70 -13.48 22.04
CA SER A 135 27.72 -14.36 22.66
C SER A 135 28.80 -13.60 23.43
N ASN A 136 29.17 -12.39 23.00
CA ASN A 136 30.29 -11.63 23.56
C ASN A 136 30.30 -10.17 23.05
N THR A 137 31.31 -9.39 23.45
CA THR A 137 31.44 -7.96 23.10
C THR A 137 32.13 -7.69 21.75
N TRP A 138 32.24 -8.67 20.87
CA TRP A 138 32.84 -8.46 19.54
C TRP A 138 31.82 -7.92 18.53
N ASN A 139 32.25 -6.95 17.73
CA ASN A 139 31.56 -6.48 16.53
C ASN A 139 32.28 -7.09 15.34
N SER A 140 31.55 -7.71 14.41
CA SER A 140 32.17 -8.48 13.32
C SER A 140 31.30 -8.50 12.07
N TYR A 141 31.72 -7.78 11.04
CA TYR A 141 30.98 -7.64 9.78
C TYR A 141 31.79 -8.26 8.66
N LEU A 142 31.17 -9.17 7.91
CA LEU A 142 31.77 -9.84 6.75
C LEU A 142 31.73 -8.92 5.53
N GLU A 143 30.57 -8.33 5.25
CA GLU A 143 30.35 -7.47 4.06
C GLU A 143 29.33 -6.39 4.41
N VAL A 144 29.51 -5.19 3.86
CA VAL A 144 28.59 -4.06 3.98
C VAL A 144 28.27 -3.49 2.60
N GLU A 145 26.99 -3.38 2.29
CA GLU A 145 26.49 -2.65 1.13
C GLU A 145 25.76 -1.40 1.57
N ILE A 146 26.08 -0.26 0.95
CA ILE A 146 25.33 0.99 1.13
C ILE A 146 24.62 1.27 -0.17
N HIS A 147 23.29 1.39 -0.11
CA HIS A 147 22.44 1.59 -1.27
C HIS A 147 21.83 2.99 -1.26
N GLY A 148 21.74 3.56 -2.45
CA GLY A 148 21.15 4.86 -2.65
C GLY A 148 21.38 5.34 -4.07
N SER A 149 21.24 6.64 -4.28
CA SER A 149 21.47 7.28 -5.57
C SER A 149 22.50 8.40 -5.43
N ALA A 150 22.96 8.95 -6.55
CA ALA A 150 23.63 10.25 -6.50
C ALA A 150 22.76 11.20 -5.66
N ALA A 151 23.35 12.08 -4.84
CA ALA A 151 22.55 13.07 -4.12
C ALA A 151 21.64 13.72 -5.15
N GLU A 152 20.38 13.94 -4.81
CA GLU A 152 19.54 14.78 -5.63
C GLU A 152 20.20 16.16 -5.66
N THR A 153 21.12 16.36 -6.60
CA THR A 153 21.46 17.66 -7.12
C THR A 153 20.24 18.06 -7.91
N SER A 154 19.20 18.46 -7.19
CA SER A 154 18.25 19.45 -7.65
C SER A 154 19.12 20.64 -8.07
N THR A 155 19.49 20.67 -9.36
CA THR A 155 20.15 21.81 -9.99
C THR A 155 19.17 22.96 -10.21
N GLY A 156 17.91 22.76 -9.83
CA GLY A 156 16.88 23.78 -9.87
C GLY A 156 16.96 24.74 -8.68
N PRO A 157 16.36 25.93 -8.82
CA PRO A 157 16.40 26.97 -7.80
C PRO A 157 15.65 26.54 -6.53
N VAL A 158 16.24 26.81 -5.37
CA VAL A 158 15.57 26.71 -4.06
C VAL A 158 14.93 28.05 -3.73
N VAL A 159 13.62 28.07 -3.52
CA VAL A 159 12.83 29.27 -3.19
C VAL A 159 12.23 29.11 -1.80
N ASN A 160 12.78 29.82 -0.82
CA ASN A 160 12.22 29.85 0.54
C ASN A 160 11.05 30.83 0.62
N VAL A 161 9.93 30.41 1.18
CA VAL A 161 8.73 31.23 1.34
C VAL A 161 8.24 31.19 2.79
N SER A 162 7.85 32.33 3.36
CA SER A 162 7.30 32.45 4.71
C SER A 162 5.91 33.10 4.75
N THR A 163 5.35 33.44 3.58
CA THR A 163 4.02 34.08 3.46
C THR A 163 3.22 33.51 2.29
N ALA A 164 1.89 33.66 2.32
CA ALA A 164 1.00 33.25 1.23
C ALA A 164 1.29 33.99 -0.09
N ALA A 165 1.69 35.26 -0.03
CA ALA A 165 2.07 36.03 -1.22
C ALA A 165 3.33 35.45 -1.89
N GLN A 166 4.37 35.18 -1.10
CA GLN A 166 5.59 34.54 -1.60
C GLN A 166 5.33 33.15 -2.17
N LEU A 167 4.49 32.34 -1.50
CA LEU A 167 4.10 31.03 -2.02
C LEU A 167 3.39 31.15 -3.38
N THR A 168 2.45 32.09 -3.51
CA THR A 168 1.75 32.34 -4.78
C THR A 168 2.73 32.73 -5.89
N THR A 169 3.66 33.66 -5.61
CA THR A 169 4.69 34.07 -6.58
C THR A 169 5.65 32.93 -6.94
N ALA A 170 6.06 32.12 -5.96
CA ALA A 170 6.97 30.99 -6.18
C ALA A 170 6.33 29.93 -7.09
N LEU A 171 5.06 29.57 -6.86
CA LEU A 171 4.33 28.61 -7.70
C LEU A 171 4.16 29.12 -9.14
N ALA A 172 3.86 30.41 -9.32
CA ALA A 172 3.69 31.02 -10.64
C ALA A 172 4.99 31.03 -11.47
N ASN A 173 6.15 31.13 -10.79
CA ASN A 173 7.47 31.24 -11.41
C ASN A 173 8.25 29.91 -11.43
N ALA A 174 7.67 28.82 -10.91
CA ALA A 174 8.35 27.55 -10.83
C ALA A 174 8.72 27.01 -12.23
N THR A 175 9.94 26.49 -12.33
CA THR A 175 10.46 25.74 -13.48
C THR A 175 10.89 24.34 -13.05
N ALA A 176 11.13 23.43 -13.99
CA ALA A 176 11.60 22.09 -13.66
C ALA A 176 12.81 22.11 -12.71
N GLY A 177 12.76 21.28 -11.67
CA GLY A 177 13.74 21.21 -10.58
C GLY A 177 13.54 22.24 -9.45
N THR A 178 12.63 23.21 -9.58
CA THR A 178 12.41 24.21 -8.53
C THR A 178 11.96 23.53 -7.23
N THR A 179 12.62 23.87 -6.13
CA THR A 179 12.22 23.42 -4.78
C THR A 179 11.72 24.61 -3.97
N ILE A 180 10.41 24.68 -3.74
CA ILE A 180 9.76 25.68 -2.92
C ILE A 180 9.69 25.16 -1.48
N VAL A 181 10.36 25.84 -0.55
CA VAL A 181 10.44 25.45 0.86
C VAL A 181 9.60 26.40 1.71
N LEU A 182 8.55 25.88 2.31
CA LEU A 182 7.66 26.64 3.19
C LEU A 182 8.22 26.65 4.61
N ALA A 183 8.50 27.83 5.15
CA ALA A 183 8.80 28.01 6.56
C ALA A 183 7.61 27.58 7.44
N ASN A 184 7.88 27.38 8.73
CA ASN A 184 6.82 27.10 9.69
C ASN A 184 5.84 28.28 9.74
N GLY A 185 4.54 27.99 9.74
CA GLY A 185 3.52 29.02 9.77
C GLY A 185 2.24 28.61 9.06
N THR A 186 1.30 29.54 9.04
CA THR A 186 -0.02 29.34 8.44
C THR A 186 -0.13 30.16 7.15
N TYR A 187 -0.46 29.50 6.06
CA TYR A 187 -0.65 30.07 4.74
C TYR A 187 -2.15 30.12 4.44
N THR A 188 -2.71 31.33 4.50
CA THR A 188 -4.14 31.59 4.24
C THR A 188 -4.31 32.50 3.02
N LYS A 189 -5.39 32.28 2.27
CA LYS A 189 -5.91 33.17 1.21
C LYS A 189 -7.33 32.74 0.88
N SER A 190 -8.03 33.56 0.09
CA SER A 190 -9.24 33.10 -0.61
C SER A 190 -8.82 32.34 -1.88
N GLY A 191 -9.28 31.09 -2.01
CA GLY A 191 -9.08 30.28 -3.21
C GLY A 191 -7.72 29.56 -3.29
N ALA A 192 -7.42 29.05 -4.48
CA ALA A 192 -6.29 28.14 -4.70
C ALA A 192 -4.91 28.81 -4.63
N PHE A 193 -3.93 28.10 -4.07
CA PHE A 193 -2.55 28.16 -4.48
C PHE A 193 -2.38 27.28 -5.73
N SER A 194 -2.42 27.90 -6.90
CA SER A 194 -2.40 27.20 -8.18
C SER A 194 -0.97 26.93 -8.66
N LEU A 195 -0.71 25.69 -9.07
CA LEU A 195 0.49 25.26 -9.78
C LEU A 195 0.08 24.73 -11.15
N ASN A 196 0.52 25.41 -12.21
CA ASN A 196 0.28 25.05 -13.61
C ASN A 196 1.59 24.93 -14.40
N LYS A 197 2.67 24.58 -13.68
CA LYS A 197 4.02 24.41 -14.21
C LYS A 197 4.41 22.95 -14.06
N SER A 198 5.12 22.43 -15.05
CA SER A 198 5.58 21.04 -15.05
C SER A 198 7.06 20.97 -14.72
N GLY A 199 7.42 20.02 -13.86
CA GLY A 199 8.76 19.49 -13.81
C GLY A 199 9.03 18.49 -14.92
N THR A 200 10.11 17.74 -14.77
CA THR A 200 10.42 16.55 -15.57
C THR A 200 10.64 15.36 -14.64
N ALA A 201 10.67 14.14 -15.19
CA ALA A 201 10.97 12.93 -14.42
C ALA A 201 12.28 13.03 -13.62
N SER A 202 13.31 13.67 -14.19
CA SER A 202 14.61 13.88 -13.56
C SER A 202 14.72 15.16 -12.74
N SER A 203 13.73 16.05 -12.81
CA SER A 203 13.75 17.36 -12.16
C SER A 203 12.32 17.81 -11.84
N PRO A 204 11.66 17.15 -10.87
CA PRO A 204 10.31 17.52 -10.47
C PRO A 204 10.27 18.92 -9.85
N ILE A 205 9.11 19.57 -9.89
CA ILE A 205 8.85 20.73 -9.05
C ILE A 205 8.46 20.22 -7.67
N THR A 206 9.20 20.60 -6.63
CA THR A 206 8.96 20.16 -5.26
C THR A 206 8.42 21.30 -4.41
N LEU A 207 7.27 21.10 -3.80
CA LEU A 207 6.67 21.96 -2.78
C LEU A 207 6.76 21.24 -1.44
N ARG A 208 7.56 21.75 -0.51
CA ARG A 208 7.78 21.04 0.77
C ARG A 208 7.79 21.96 2.00
N ALA A 209 7.37 21.43 3.13
CA ALA A 209 7.60 22.10 4.42
C ALA A 209 9.10 22.05 4.80
N ALA A 210 9.61 23.13 5.39
CA ALA A 210 10.93 23.15 6.02
C ALA A 210 11.00 22.17 7.20
N ASN A 211 9.93 22.10 7.98
CA ASN A 211 9.73 21.11 9.03
C ASN A 211 8.37 20.44 8.82
N ARG A 212 8.36 19.11 8.67
CA ARG A 212 7.16 18.31 8.39
C ARG A 212 6.01 18.65 9.34
N GLY A 213 4.84 18.89 8.79
CA GLY A 213 3.61 19.22 9.51
C GLY A 213 3.54 20.63 10.11
N LYS A 214 4.56 21.48 9.92
CA LYS A 214 4.61 22.84 10.50
C LYS A 214 4.27 23.96 9.51
N ALA A 215 4.15 23.67 8.21
CA ALA A 215 3.59 24.57 7.23
C ALA A 215 2.11 24.20 6.98
N LEU A 216 1.20 25.05 7.45
CA LEU A 216 -0.24 24.80 7.44
C LEU A 216 -0.91 25.53 6.27
N ILE A 217 -1.63 24.81 5.42
CA ILE A 217 -2.59 25.38 4.46
C ILE A 217 -3.95 25.45 5.16
N SER A 218 -4.49 26.66 5.35
CA SER A 218 -5.65 26.88 6.24
C SER A 218 -6.59 28.00 5.75
N GLY A 219 -7.71 28.19 6.44
CA GLY A 219 -8.78 29.10 6.04
C GLY A 219 -9.45 28.64 4.74
N GLY A 220 -9.77 29.58 3.85
CA GLY A 220 -10.32 29.27 2.52
C GLY A 220 -9.29 28.88 1.46
N ALA A 221 -8.03 28.61 1.85
CA ALA A 221 -6.96 28.27 0.92
C ALA A 221 -6.91 26.77 0.65
N PHE A 222 -6.47 26.38 -0.54
CA PHE A 222 -6.20 24.99 -0.90
C PHE A 222 -5.11 24.91 -1.97
N LEU A 223 -4.56 23.73 -2.25
CA LEU A 223 -3.64 23.53 -3.36
C LEU A 223 -4.38 23.04 -4.60
N GLN A 224 -4.02 23.59 -5.76
CA GLN A 224 -4.52 23.11 -7.05
C GLN A 224 -3.36 22.89 -8.01
N VAL A 225 -3.16 21.64 -8.42
CA VAL A 225 -2.23 21.27 -9.50
C VAL A 225 -3.06 21.07 -10.75
N SER A 226 -2.86 21.90 -11.77
CA SER A 226 -3.71 21.90 -12.96
C SER A 226 -2.91 22.01 -14.25
N GLY A 227 -3.11 21.08 -15.19
CA GLY A 227 -2.36 21.06 -16.45
C GLY A 227 -0.84 20.89 -16.25
N ALA A 228 -0.43 20.20 -15.19
CA ALA A 228 0.97 20.11 -14.77
C ALA A 228 1.46 18.66 -14.69
N ALA A 229 2.78 18.49 -14.66
CA ALA A 229 3.41 17.19 -14.55
C ALA A 229 4.63 17.19 -13.64
N TYR A 230 4.95 16.03 -13.05
CA TYR A 230 6.17 15.84 -12.23
C TYR A 230 6.26 16.85 -11.10
N VAL A 231 5.28 16.79 -10.20
CA VAL A 231 5.16 17.68 -9.03
C VAL A 231 5.20 16.82 -7.77
N VAL A 232 5.98 17.24 -6.77
CA VAL A 232 6.01 16.61 -5.44
C VAL A 232 5.46 17.59 -4.42
N ILE A 233 4.50 17.16 -3.60
CA ILE A 233 3.97 17.91 -2.45
C ILE A 233 4.30 17.11 -1.19
N GLU A 234 5.19 17.66 -0.37
CA GLU A 234 5.76 16.95 0.76
C GLU A 234 5.60 17.68 2.11
N GLY A 235 5.15 16.95 3.12
CA GLY A 235 5.32 17.38 4.51
C GLY A 235 4.42 18.53 4.96
N LEU A 236 3.38 18.88 4.19
CA LEU A 236 2.44 19.95 4.54
C LEU A 236 1.35 19.44 5.50
N LYS A 237 0.70 20.36 6.21
CA LYS A 237 -0.53 20.08 6.96
C LYS A 237 -1.69 20.87 6.39
N PHE A 238 -2.79 20.20 6.07
CA PHE A 238 -4.02 20.82 5.57
C PHE A 238 -5.04 20.91 6.69
N THR A 239 -5.49 22.13 6.98
CA THR A 239 -6.54 22.42 7.97
C THR A 239 -7.59 23.39 7.41
N ASN A 240 -7.65 23.54 6.09
CA ASN A 240 -8.56 24.46 5.42
C ASN A 240 -10.03 24.03 5.58
N THR A 241 -10.94 24.96 5.30
CA THR A 241 -12.39 24.81 5.49
C THR A 241 -13.13 25.01 4.16
N GLY A 242 -14.22 24.26 3.95
CA GLY A 242 -15.16 24.47 2.86
C GLY A 242 -14.64 24.21 1.44
N ASN A 243 -13.42 23.67 1.29
CA ASN A 243 -12.81 23.33 0.00
C ASN A 243 -11.98 22.06 0.14
N SER A 244 -11.74 21.35 -0.97
CA SER A 244 -10.72 20.29 -1.01
C SER A 244 -9.39 20.81 -0.50
N ALA A 245 -8.59 19.99 0.17
CA ALA A 245 -7.23 20.36 0.54
C ALA A 245 -6.31 20.39 -0.69
N VAL A 246 -6.45 19.38 -1.55
CA VAL A 246 -5.72 19.29 -2.82
C VAL A 246 -6.65 18.90 -3.95
N VAL A 247 -6.56 19.62 -5.05
CA VAL A 247 -7.18 19.27 -6.34
C VAL A 247 -6.08 19.02 -7.36
N ILE A 248 -6.10 17.84 -7.97
CA ILE A 248 -5.25 17.48 -9.11
C ILE A 248 -6.16 17.39 -10.34
N ASP A 249 -5.92 18.23 -11.34
CA ASP A 249 -6.79 18.38 -12.51
C ASP A 249 -5.98 18.34 -13.80
N LYS A 250 -6.30 17.42 -14.71
CA LYS A 250 -5.60 17.24 -16.01
C LYS A 250 -4.07 17.23 -15.86
N SER A 251 -3.57 16.50 -14.89
CA SER A 251 -2.16 16.53 -14.49
C SER A 251 -1.64 15.10 -14.34
N HIS A 252 -0.34 14.86 -14.43
CA HIS A 252 0.20 13.50 -14.28
C HIS A 252 1.51 13.46 -13.52
N HIS A 253 1.87 12.31 -12.94
CA HIS A 253 3.11 12.18 -12.16
C HIS A 253 3.19 13.21 -11.01
N VAL A 254 2.06 13.40 -10.32
CA VAL A 254 2.00 14.21 -9.10
C VAL A 254 2.12 13.27 -7.90
N ARG A 255 3.09 13.53 -7.02
CA ARG A 255 3.30 12.78 -5.79
C ARG A 255 2.89 13.62 -4.58
N LEU A 256 1.99 13.09 -3.76
CA LEU A 256 1.64 13.65 -2.46
C LEU A 256 2.21 12.72 -1.40
N THR A 257 3.22 13.19 -0.67
CA THR A 257 3.92 12.35 0.30
C THR A 257 4.09 12.99 1.67
N ARG A 258 3.91 12.21 2.73
CA ARG A 258 4.21 12.63 4.11
C ARG A 258 3.43 13.86 4.58
N ASN A 259 2.24 14.09 4.04
CA ASN A 259 1.36 15.17 4.43
C ASN A 259 0.35 14.73 5.50
N THR A 260 -0.20 15.69 6.24
CA THR A 260 -1.31 15.47 7.17
C THR A 260 -2.55 16.21 6.69
N PHE A 261 -3.65 15.48 6.51
CA PHE A 261 -4.96 16.02 6.18
C PHE A 261 -5.84 15.96 7.43
N ALA A 262 -6.19 17.13 7.94
CA ALA A 262 -7.07 17.31 9.09
C ALA A 262 -7.85 18.61 8.89
N LEU A 263 -8.68 18.63 7.84
CA LEU A 263 -9.47 19.81 7.47
C LEU A 263 -10.37 20.22 8.63
N THR A 264 -10.69 21.50 8.66
CA THR A 264 -11.67 21.99 9.64
C THR A 264 -13.05 21.68 9.09
N GLU A 265 -13.72 20.73 9.73
CA GLU A 265 -15.04 20.23 9.34
C GLU A 265 -16.15 21.20 9.80
N ASP A 266 -17.12 21.48 8.92
CA ASP A 266 -18.21 22.45 9.12
C ASP A 266 -19.60 21.94 8.68
N GLY A 267 -19.70 20.66 8.32
CA GLY A 267 -20.89 20.00 7.81
C GLY A 267 -21.04 20.03 6.29
N THR A 268 -20.15 20.72 5.57
CA THR A 268 -20.23 20.85 4.10
C THR A 268 -19.70 19.60 3.39
N GLU A 269 -20.38 19.14 2.35
CA GLU A 269 -19.84 18.06 1.51
C GLU A 269 -18.51 18.48 0.85
N VAL A 270 -17.43 17.80 1.20
CA VAL A 270 -16.07 18.11 0.73
C VAL A 270 -15.26 16.86 0.48
N LYS A 271 -14.66 16.80 -0.71
CA LYS A 271 -13.63 15.81 -1.05
C LYS A 271 -12.28 16.32 -0.55
N TRP A 272 -11.58 15.63 0.33
CA TRP A 272 -10.30 16.13 0.84
C TRP A 272 -9.21 16.16 -0.24
N LEU A 273 -9.04 15.05 -0.97
CA LEU A 273 -8.23 14.95 -2.17
C LEU A 273 -9.10 14.62 -3.39
N ASN A 274 -9.06 15.46 -4.42
CA ASN A 274 -9.83 15.27 -5.64
C ASN A 274 -8.91 15.18 -6.86
N ILE A 275 -8.86 14.00 -7.49
CA ILE A 275 -8.11 13.74 -8.72
C ILE A 275 -9.11 13.62 -9.88
N LYS A 276 -8.98 14.50 -10.87
CA LYS A 276 -9.95 14.64 -11.96
C LYS A 276 -9.31 15.14 -13.26
N GLY A 277 -10.13 15.28 -14.29
CA GLY A 277 -9.77 15.84 -15.59
C GLY A 277 -9.18 14.81 -16.54
N GLY A 278 -9.46 15.00 -17.83
CA GLY A 278 -8.90 14.15 -18.89
C GLY A 278 -7.38 14.25 -18.94
N GLY A 279 -6.72 13.10 -19.17
CA GLY A 279 -5.26 13.00 -19.16
C GLY A 279 -4.62 12.95 -17.77
N SER A 280 -5.40 12.82 -16.69
CA SER A 280 -4.83 12.56 -15.36
C SER A 280 -4.36 11.11 -15.22
N HIS A 281 -3.13 10.91 -14.74
CA HIS A 281 -2.55 9.57 -14.59
C HIS A 281 -1.23 9.55 -13.79
N HIS A 282 -0.83 8.36 -13.33
CA HIS A 282 0.45 8.07 -12.67
C HIS A 282 0.71 8.96 -11.44
N HIS A 283 -0.33 9.29 -10.68
CA HIS A 283 -0.19 9.93 -9.39
C HIS A 283 0.29 8.93 -8.34
N GLN A 284 1.05 9.40 -7.36
CA GLN A 284 1.45 8.60 -6.20
C GLN A 284 1.00 9.32 -4.93
N ILE A 285 0.13 8.68 -4.17
CA ILE A 285 -0.37 9.20 -2.90
C ILE A 285 0.19 8.28 -1.82
N ASP A 286 1.27 8.70 -1.17
CA ASP A 286 2.01 7.83 -0.26
C ASP A 286 2.35 8.42 1.10
N HIS A 287 2.41 7.60 2.15
CA HIS A 287 2.84 8.04 3.49
C HIS A 287 2.06 9.23 4.04
N ASN A 288 0.80 9.44 3.65
CA ASN A 288 0.00 10.53 4.20
C ASN A 288 -0.85 10.05 5.38
N ASP A 289 -1.22 11.01 6.23
CA ASP A 289 -2.17 10.84 7.33
C ASP A 289 -3.49 11.50 6.94
N PHE A 290 -4.59 10.75 6.97
CA PHE A 290 -5.94 11.21 6.67
C PHE A 290 -6.87 10.88 7.83
N GLY A 291 -7.17 11.88 8.66
CA GLY A 291 -8.15 11.72 9.74
C GLY A 291 -8.07 12.81 10.80
N HIS A 292 -9.11 13.02 11.61
CA HIS A 292 -10.47 12.47 11.49
C HIS A 292 -11.30 13.23 10.44
N LYS A 293 -12.29 12.59 9.81
CA LYS A 293 -13.23 13.23 8.88
C LYS A 293 -14.68 12.88 9.23
N SER A 294 -15.57 13.87 9.29
CA SER A 294 -16.99 13.68 9.61
C SER A 294 -17.97 14.31 8.62
N ASP A 295 -17.54 15.32 7.89
CA ASP A 295 -18.30 15.96 6.84
C ASP A 295 -18.50 15.01 5.67
N PRO A 296 -19.64 15.07 4.96
CA PRO A 296 -19.85 14.30 3.75
C PRO A 296 -18.77 14.56 2.68
N GLY A 297 -18.70 13.69 1.69
CA GLY A 297 -17.72 13.69 0.61
C GLY A 297 -16.59 12.68 0.85
N PRO A 298 -16.06 12.02 -0.20
CA PRO A 298 -14.95 11.09 -0.02
C PRO A 298 -13.69 11.71 0.58
N VAL A 299 -12.88 10.95 1.34
CA VAL A 299 -11.52 11.40 1.70
C VAL A 299 -10.68 11.54 0.43
N ILE A 300 -10.59 10.47 -0.38
CA ILE A 300 -9.98 10.51 -1.71
C ILE A 300 -11.03 10.20 -2.77
N ALA A 301 -11.18 11.10 -3.73
CA ALA A 301 -12.00 10.90 -4.92
C ALA A 301 -11.14 10.91 -6.19
N MET A 302 -11.28 9.87 -7.01
CA MET A 302 -10.61 9.72 -8.30
C MET A 302 -11.66 9.71 -9.40
N ASP A 303 -12.13 10.89 -9.81
CA ASP A 303 -13.35 11.01 -10.63
C ASP A 303 -13.10 10.94 -12.15
N GLY A 304 -11.85 11.12 -12.61
CA GLY A 304 -11.54 11.23 -14.04
C GLY A 304 -12.15 12.48 -14.70
N ASP A 305 -12.52 12.40 -15.97
CA ASP A 305 -13.12 13.52 -16.74
C ASP A 305 -14.65 13.57 -16.69
N TYR A 306 -15.27 12.71 -15.86
CA TYR A 306 -16.71 12.55 -15.68
C TYR A 306 -17.48 12.01 -16.90
N SER A 307 -16.83 11.68 -18.02
CA SER A 307 -17.52 11.31 -19.26
C SER A 307 -16.87 10.20 -20.08
N THR A 308 -15.57 10.27 -20.35
CA THR A 308 -14.88 9.39 -21.32
C THR A 308 -13.62 8.75 -20.78
N GLN A 309 -13.12 9.17 -19.62
CA GLN A 309 -11.86 8.67 -19.09
C GLN A 309 -11.81 8.69 -17.57
N MET A 310 -11.30 7.60 -16.99
CA MET A 310 -10.80 7.56 -15.62
C MET A 310 -9.40 8.18 -15.53
N THR A 311 -9.01 8.66 -14.34
CA THR A 311 -7.58 8.82 -14.05
C THR A 311 -6.92 7.43 -14.00
N GLN A 312 -5.70 7.29 -14.52
CA GLN A 312 -5.11 5.96 -14.77
C GLN A 312 -3.76 5.71 -14.10
N TYR A 313 -3.51 4.46 -13.69
CA TYR A 313 -2.23 3.98 -13.13
C TYR A 313 -1.78 4.73 -11.88
N ASP A 314 -2.73 5.29 -11.14
CA ASP A 314 -2.45 5.95 -9.88
C ASP A 314 -2.19 4.92 -8.78
N VAL A 315 -1.31 5.27 -7.85
CA VAL A 315 -0.90 4.42 -6.72
C VAL A 315 -1.26 5.13 -5.42
N ILE A 316 -1.96 4.42 -4.52
CA ILE A 316 -2.25 4.84 -3.16
C ILE A 316 -1.58 3.83 -2.22
N GLU A 317 -0.55 4.24 -1.48
CA GLU A 317 0.22 3.31 -0.64
C GLU A 317 0.78 3.86 0.66
N TYR A 318 0.93 3.02 1.68
CA TYR A 318 1.50 3.42 2.98
C TYR A 318 0.78 4.59 3.66
N ASN A 319 -0.47 4.86 3.32
CA ASN A 319 -1.25 5.92 3.98
C ASN A 319 -1.95 5.36 5.23
N HIS A 320 -2.11 6.24 6.23
CA HIS A 320 -2.95 5.99 7.39
C HIS A 320 -4.30 6.69 7.18
N PHE A 321 -5.36 5.91 7.01
CA PHE A 321 -6.73 6.41 7.01
C PHE A 321 -7.35 6.06 8.37
N HIS A 322 -7.81 7.06 9.11
CA HIS A 322 -8.38 6.81 10.42
C HIS A 322 -9.56 7.72 10.75
N ASP A 323 -10.49 7.18 11.53
CA ASP A 323 -11.61 7.90 12.14
C ASP A 323 -12.43 8.72 11.11
N VAL A 324 -12.83 8.03 10.04
CA VAL A 324 -13.74 8.58 9.01
C VAL A 324 -15.15 8.18 9.40
N GLY A 325 -15.96 9.11 9.90
CA GLY A 325 -17.30 8.83 10.38
C GLY A 325 -17.93 10.03 11.11
N PRO A 326 -19.18 9.91 11.58
CA PRO A 326 -19.96 8.68 11.74
C PRO A 326 -20.52 8.13 10.42
N ARG A 327 -21.07 6.91 10.48
CA ARG A 327 -21.76 6.26 9.37
C ARG A 327 -22.89 7.11 8.81
N LEU A 328 -22.78 7.46 7.53
CA LEU A 328 -23.85 8.01 6.71
C LEU A 328 -24.55 6.91 5.91
N SER A 329 -25.71 7.25 5.35
CA SER A 329 -26.39 6.36 4.40
C SER A 329 -25.63 6.24 3.08
N ASN A 330 -24.97 7.32 2.64
CA ASN A 330 -24.18 7.41 1.43
C ASN A 330 -23.31 8.68 1.46
N GLY A 331 -22.15 8.64 0.80
CA GLY A 331 -21.36 9.79 0.40
C GLY A 331 -20.18 10.14 1.31
N LEU A 332 -19.73 9.25 2.20
CA LEU A 332 -18.53 9.47 3.04
C LEU A 332 -17.51 8.32 2.86
N GLU A 333 -17.27 7.92 1.61
CA GLU A 333 -16.29 6.89 1.29
C GLU A 333 -14.88 7.31 1.72
N THR A 334 -14.06 6.40 2.26
CA THR A 334 -12.64 6.71 2.48
C THR A 334 -11.92 6.83 1.14
N ILE A 335 -12.14 5.87 0.24
CA ILE A 335 -11.62 5.94 -1.13
C ILE A 335 -12.75 5.68 -2.11
N ARG A 336 -12.91 6.57 -3.09
CA ARG A 336 -13.79 6.35 -4.24
C ARG A 336 -12.99 6.36 -5.54
N LEU A 337 -12.91 5.20 -6.20
CA LEU A 337 -12.19 4.99 -7.46
C LEU A 337 -13.14 5.10 -8.66
N GLY A 338 -13.60 6.31 -8.95
CA GLY A 338 -14.48 6.61 -10.08
C GLY A 338 -15.89 7.00 -9.68
N LEU A 339 -16.76 7.00 -10.68
CA LEU A 339 -18.18 7.31 -10.60
C LEU A 339 -18.96 6.35 -11.50
N SER A 340 -20.27 6.26 -11.31
CA SER A 340 -21.11 5.47 -12.20
C SER A 340 -20.94 5.89 -13.68
N SER A 341 -20.91 7.19 -13.97
CA SER A 341 -20.81 7.74 -15.34
C SER A 341 -19.55 7.33 -16.11
N VAL A 342 -18.49 6.96 -15.41
CA VAL A 342 -17.20 6.54 -16.00
C VAL A 342 -16.82 5.11 -15.62
N SER A 343 -17.77 4.34 -15.08
CA SER A 343 -17.49 3.04 -14.49
C SER A 343 -17.05 1.95 -15.46
N LEU A 344 -17.38 2.10 -16.74
CA LEU A 344 -16.96 1.16 -17.79
C LEU A 344 -15.50 1.39 -18.26
N PHE A 345 -14.86 2.47 -17.81
CA PHE A 345 -13.47 2.74 -18.14
C PHE A 345 -12.53 2.13 -17.10
N ASN A 346 -11.37 1.69 -17.58
CA ASN A 346 -10.34 1.14 -16.73
C ASN A 346 -9.48 2.26 -16.14
N ALA A 347 -9.29 2.22 -14.83
CA ALA A 347 -8.36 3.09 -14.12
C ALA A 347 -7.00 2.41 -13.94
N TYR A 348 -6.93 1.08 -13.82
CA TYR A 348 -5.67 0.39 -13.52
C TYR A 348 -4.98 0.94 -12.26
N ALA A 349 -5.75 1.45 -11.30
CA ALA A 349 -5.22 2.00 -10.06
C ALA A 349 -4.74 0.89 -9.14
N THR A 350 -3.72 1.17 -8.35
CA THR A 350 -3.21 0.26 -7.31
C THR A 350 -3.41 0.89 -5.94
N VAL A 351 -4.15 0.20 -5.06
CA VAL A 351 -4.30 0.58 -3.65
C VAL A 351 -3.63 -0.50 -2.82
N GLN A 352 -2.47 -0.20 -2.22
CA GLN A 352 -1.65 -1.20 -1.55
C GLN A 352 -1.00 -0.74 -0.26
N TYR A 353 -0.76 -1.65 0.68
CA TYR A 353 -0.03 -1.34 1.92
C TYR A 353 -0.59 -0.15 2.72
N ASN A 354 -1.90 0.11 2.66
CA ASN A 354 -2.53 1.15 3.48
C ASN A 354 -3.16 0.55 4.73
N LEU A 355 -3.23 1.35 5.79
CA LEU A 355 -3.93 1.03 7.02
C LEU A 355 -5.21 1.85 7.11
N PHE A 356 -6.34 1.16 7.32
CA PHE A 356 -7.66 1.75 7.53
C PHE A 356 -8.13 1.40 8.94
N GLU A 357 -8.39 2.39 9.78
CA GLU A 357 -8.85 2.18 11.17
C GLU A 357 -10.10 3.01 11.45
N ASN A 358 -11.19 2.39 11.88
CA ASN A 358 -12.45 3.09 12.18
C ASN A 358 -12.95 3.94 10.99
N CYS A 359 -12.79 3.43 9.78
CA CYS A 359 -13.34 4.05 8.57
C CYS A 359 -14.80 3.65 8.42
N ASP A 360 -15.67 4.32 9.16
CA ASP A 360 -17.08 3.99 9.35
C ASP A 360 -18.05 4.79 8.48
N GLY A 361 -17.55 5.75 7.70
CA GLY A 361 -18.36 6.80 7.06
C GLY A 361 -19.42 6.31 6.08
N ASP A 362 -19.20 5.21 5.37
CA ASP A 362 -20.06 4.79 4.25
C ASP A 362 -20.23 3.26 4.19
N PRO A 363 -21.36 2.74 3.68
CA PRO A 363 -21.49 1.31 3.33
C PRO A 363 -20.35 0.74 2.48
N GLU A 364 -19.69 1.61 1.71
CA GLU A 364 -18.60 1.30 0.81
C GLU A 364 -17.37 2.15 1.15
N PHE A 365 -16.73 1.90 2.31
CA PHE A 365 -15.58 2.71 2.72
C PHE A 365 -14.45 2.71 1.67
N ILE A 366 -14.27 1.62 0.91
CA ILE A 366 -13.60 1.64 -0.39
C ILE A 366 -14.65 1.31 -1.46
N SER A 367 -15.01 2.30 -2.27
CA SER A 367 -15.98 2.17 -3.35
C SER A 367 -15.27 2.19 -4.71
N ILE A 368 -15.05 1.01 -5.29
CA ILE A 368 -14.42 0.84 -6.60
C ILE A 368 -15.50 1.03 -7.66
N LYS A 369 -15.34 2.05 -8.51
CA LYS A 369 -16.32 2.45 -9.52
C LYS A 369 -15.64 2.61 -10.89
N SER A 370 -14.71 1.71 -11.20
CA SER A 370 -13.90 1.64 -12.42
C SER A 370 -13.32 0.24 -12.60
N GLY A 371 -12.77 -0.04 -13.79
CA GLY A 371 -12.20 -1.35 -14.11
C GLY A 371 -10.69 -1.48 -13.99
N GLY A 372 -10.22 -2.73 -13.94
CA GLY A 372 -8.80 -3.08 -14.03
C GLY A 372 -7.94 -2.76 -12.81
N ASN A 373 -8.54 -2.44 -11.67
CA ASN A 373 -7.80 -2.01 -10.46
C ASN A 373 -7.21 -3.20 -9.68
N ALA A 374 -6.16 -2.93 -8.91
CA ALA A 374 -5.57 -3.86 -7.95
C ALA A 374 -5.66 -3.30 -6.52
N ILE A 375 -6.38 -3.98 -5.62
CA ILE A 375 -6.50 -3.62 -4.21
C ILE A 375 -5.86 -4.71 -3.38
N ARG A 376 -4.65 -4.48 -2.86
CA ARG A 376 -3.82 -5.54 -2.31
C ARG A 376 -3.03 -5.21 -1.06
N TYR A 377 -2.81 -6.20 -0.20
CA TYR A 377 -1.89 -6.05 0.95
C TYR A 377 -2.24 -4.89 1.90
N ASN A 378 -3.51 -4.46 1.91
CA ASN A 378 -3.99 -3.45 2.84
C ASN A 378 -4.42 -4.11 4.15
N THR A 379 -4.38 -3.34 5.24
CA THR A 379 -4.94 -3.75 6.53
C THR A 379 -6.12 -2.87 6.88
N ILE A 380 -7.28 -3.50 7.08
CA ILE A 380 -8.53 -2.85 7.46
C ILE A 380 -8.90 -3.33 8.85
N ARG A 381 -9.02 -2.41 9.81
CA ARG A 381 -9.33 -2.73 11.20
C ARG A 381 -10.61 -2.05 11.66
N THR A 382 -11.56 -2.86 12.08
CA THR A 382 -12.74 -2.40 12.82
C THR A 382 -13.51 -1.29 12.08
N SER A 383 -13.49 -1.30 10.75
CA SER A 383 -14.15 -0.30 9.89
C SER A 383 -15.54 -0.79 9.49
N GLN A 384 -16.56 0.04 9.71
CA GLN A 384 -17.93 -0.25 9.34
C GLN A 384 -18.15 -0.08 7.83
N GLY A 385 -18.76 -1.07 7.16
CA GLY A 385 -18.93 -1.09 5.70
C GLY A 385 -18.11 -2.21 5.04
N GLN A 386 -17.96 -2.12 3.71
CA GLN A 386 -17.30 -3.14 2.90
C GLN A 386 -16.36 -2.51 1.86
N LEU A 387 -15.27 -3.21 1.54
CA LEU A 387 -14.51 -3.00 0.32
C LEU A 387 -15.38 -3.49 -0.84
N THR A 388 -15.89 -2.57 -1.66
CA THR A 388 -16.92 -2.88 -2.64
C THR A 388 -16.42 -2.62 -4.06
N ALA A 389 -16.39 -3.68 -4.89
CA ALA A 389 -16.40 -3.55 -6.34
C ALA A 389 -17.81 -3.12 -6.77
N ARG A 390 -18.08 -1.81 -6.67
CA ARG A 390 -19.43 -1.25 -6.80
C ARG A 390 -19.85 -1.12 -8.27
N HIS A 391 -18.92 -0.69 -9.10
CA HIS A 391 -19.04 -0.67 -10.55
C HIS A 391 -17.68 -1.01 -11.20
N GLY A 392 -17.69 -1.15 -12.53
CA GLY A 392 -16.50 -1.52 -13.29
C GLY A 392 -16.17 -3.01 -13.19
N ASN A 393 -15.25 -3.46 -14.03
CA ASN A 393 -15.01 -4.87 -14.29
C ASN A 393 -13.52 -5.21 -14.13
N ASN A 394 -13.18 -6.50 -14.05
CA ASN A 394 -11.80 -6.98 -14.09
C ASN A 394 -10.90 -6.41 -12.98
N ASN A 395 -11.47 -6.20 -11.78
CA ASN A 395 -10.73 -5.78 -10.59
C ASN A 395 -10.11 -6.99 -9.86
N SER A 396 -8.89 -6.84 -9.35
CA SER A 396 -8.21 -7.83 -8.51
C SER A 396 -8.13 -7.34 -7.07
N ILE A 397 -8.67 -8.12 -6.12
CA ILE A 397 -8.69 -7.80 -4.69
C ILE A 397 -8.01 -8.94 -3.93
N TYR A 398 -6.80 -8.75 -3.41
CA TYR A 398 -6.03 -9.87 -2.89
C TYR A 398 -5.04 -9.57 -1.77
N GLY A 399 -4.73 -10.57 -0.94
CA GLY A 399 -3.72 -10.41 0.13
C GLY A 399 -4.11 -9.37 1.19
N ASN A 400 -5.38 -8.94 1.27
CA ASN A 400 -5.80 -7.95 2.26
C ASN A 400 -6.11 -8.63 3.60
N PHE A 401 -5.75 -7.96 4.70
CA PHE A 401 -6.16 -8.34 6.05
C PHE A 401 -7.37 -7.49 6.46
N ILE A 402 -8.54 -8.11 6.63
CA ILE A 402 -9.77 -7.45 7.09
C ILE A 402 -10.13 -7.99 8.46
N LEU A 403 -9.93 -7.16 9.48
CA LEU A 403 -9.85 -7.58 10.87
C LEU A 403 -10.89 -6.83 11.70
N GLY A 404 -11.95 -7.52 12.09
CA GLY A 404 -12.93 -7.02 13.06
C GLY A 404 -12.55 -7.33 14.51
N ASP A 405 -13.35 -6.81 15.43
CA ASP A 405 -13.30 -7.11 16.85
C ASP A 405 -14.30 -8.21 17.27
N GLY A 406 -15.22 -8.57 16.36
CA GLY A 406 -16.30 -9.53 16.58
C GLY A 406 -17.51 -8.93 17.31
N THR A 407 -17.47 -7.63 17.64
CA THR A 407 -18.47 -6.96 18.46
C THR A 407 -19.07 -5.72 17.83
N LYS A 408 -18.26 -4.86 17.21
CA LYS A 408 -18.74 -3.64 16.52
C LYS A 408 -19.63 -4.05 15.35
N ALA A 409 -20.85 -3.53 15.30
CA ALA A 409 -21.82 -3.89 14.27
C ALA A 409 -21.45 -3.30 12.89
N GLY A 410 -21.81 -4.03 11.82
CA GLY A 410 -21.65 -3.55 10.45
C GLY A 410 -20.22 -3.58 9.92
N VAL A 411 -19.30 -4.27 10.59
CA VAL A 411 -17.93 -4.51 10.10
C VAL A 411 -18.00 -5.66 9.10
N GLY A 412 -17.92 -5.31 7.81
CA GLY A 412 -18.00 -6.25 6.70
C GLY A 412 -16.67 -6.41 5.95
N GLY A 413 -16.64 -7.33 5.00
CA GLY A 413 -15.45 -7.59 4.18
C GLY A 413 -15.60 -7.09 2.75
N ILE A 414 -15.70 -8.02 1.80
CA ILE A 414 -15.64 -7.73 0.36
C ILE A 414 -17.02 -7.93 -0.29
N ARG A 415 -17.44 -7.00 -1.15
CA ARG A 415 -18.69 -7.10 -1.94
C ARG A 415 -18.44 -6.86 -3.42
N LEU A 416 -19.07 -7.67 -4.29
CA LEU A 416 -18.85 -7.64 -5.74
C LEU A 416 -20.13 -7.39 -6.54
N TYR A 417 -20.01 -6.53 -7.54
CA TYR A 417 -20.90 -6.33 -8.70
C TYR A 417 -20.03 -6.20 -9.95
N GLY A 418 -20.57 -6.51 -11.15
CA GLY A 418 -19.81 -6.43 -12.40
C GLY A 418 -19.06 -7.72 -12.75
N THR A 419 -18.19 -7.69 -13.76
CA THR A 419 -17.66 -8.90 -14.40
C THR A 419 -16.17 -9.13 -14.15
N ASP A 420 -15.74 -10.40 -14.20
CA ASP A 420 -14.34 -10.83 -14.28
C ASP A 420 -13.44 -10.45 -13.10
N HIS A 421 -14.02 -10.26 -11.90
CA HIS A 421 -13.25 -9.98 -10.70
C HIS A 421 -12.42 -11.18 -10.25
N LYS A 422 -11.23 -10.91 -9.72
CA LYS A 422 -10.40 -11.91 -9.02
C LYS A 422 -10.28 -11.52 -7.57
N VAL A 423 -10.72 -12.38 -6.66
CA VAL A 423 -10.66 -12.17 -5.21
C VAL A 423 -9.93 -13.33 -4.56
N TYR A 424 -8.70 -13.11 -4.10
CA TYR A 424 -7.86 -14.21 -3.64
C TYR A 424 -6.92 -13.88 -2.50
N ASN A 425 -6.51 -14.87 -1.70
CA ASN A 425 -5.60 -14.70 -0.57
C ASN A 425 -5.99 -13.63 0.45
N ASN A 426 -7.26 -13.23 0.52
CA ASN A 426 -7.69 -12.30 1.55
C ASN A 426 -7.93 -13.06 2.86
N TYR A 427 -7.51 -12.47 3.98
CA TYR A 427 -7.75 -12.98 5.32
C TYR A 427 -8.78 -12.11 6.03
N LEU A 428 -9.90 -12.72 6.43
CA LEU A 428 -11.05 -12.04 7.02
C LEU A 428 -11.34 -12.65 8.40
N ASP A 429 -11.23 -11.86 9.46
CA ASP A 429 -11.41 -12.34 10.84
C ASP A 429 -12.41 -11.47 11.61
N LYS A 430 -13.28 -12.13 12.41
CA LYS A 430 -14.19 -11.48 13.36
C LYS A 430 -15.11 -10.41 12.76
N LEU A 431 -15.59 -10.63 11.53
CA LEU A 431 -16.52 -9.71 10.88
C LEU A 431 -17.95 -9.92 11.39
N THR A 432 -18.68 -8.82 11.58
CA THR A 432 -20.04 -8.82 12.14
C THR A 432 -21.13 -8.60 11.10
N ASP A 433 -20.74 -8.31 9.86
CA ASP A 433 -21.59 -8.25 8.66
C ASP A 433 -21.17 -9.32 7.62
N ASP A 434 -21.57 -9.16 6.36
CA ASP A 434 -21.18 -10.03 5.25
C ASP A 434 -19.65 -10.00 5.03
N ALA A 435 -18.99 -11.15 5.22
CA ALA A 435 -17.55 -11.29 5.10
C ALA A 435 -17.10 -11.27 3.64
N LEU A 436 -17.68 -12.12 2.78
CA LEU A 436 -17.39 -12.10 1.35
C LEU A 436 -18.67 -12.36 0.55
N LEU A 437 -19.11 -11.36 -0.20
CA LEU A 437 -20.38 -11.38 -0.93
C LEU A 437 -20.18 -11.21 -2.43
N ILE A 438 -20.49 -12.27 -3.18
CA ILE A 438 -20.74 -12.22 -4.63
C ILE A 438 -22.23 -11.90 -4.81
N ASP A 439 -22.60 -10.62 -4.93
CA ASP A 439 -24.02 -10.25 -4.86
C ASP A 439 -24.76 -10.45 -6.19
N GLY A 440 -26.10 -10.48 -6.14
CA GLY A 440 -26.93 -10.38 -7.34
C GLY A 440 -26.93 -8.98 -7.94
N GLY A 441 -27.71 -8.79 -9.01
CA GLY A 441 -27.87 -7.48 -9.65
C GLY A 441 -29.33 -7.09 -9.88
N ASP A 442 -29.59 -5.79 -10.01
CA ASP A 442 -30.85 -5.20 -10.49
C ASP A 442 -30.73 -4.71 -11.95
N HIS A 443 -29.57 -4.94 -12.57
CA HIS A 443 -29.33 -4.78 -14.00
C HIS A 443 -28.46 -5.91 -14.53
N ASP A 444 -28.81 -6.40 -15.71
CA ASP A 444 -28.04 -7.38 -16.45
C ASP A 444 -27.37 -6.72 -17.66
N GLY A 445 -26.11 -6.32 -17.50
CA GLY A 445 -25.29 -5.73 -18.57
C GLY A 445 -24.66 -6.78 -19.50
N GLY A 446 -24.98 -8.06 -19.30
CA GLY A 446 -24.39 -9.17 -20.04
C GLY A 446 -22.91 -9.43 -19.73
N PRO A 447 -22.35 -10.51 -20.32
CA PRO A 447 -21.00 -10.97 -20.01
C PRO A 447 -19.88 -10.07 -20.55
N THR A 448 -20.15 -9.19 -21.52
CA THR A 448 -19.14 -8.35 -22.18
C THR A 448 -19.29 -6.87 -21.85
N SER A 449 -20.26 -6.51 -21.00
CA SER A 449 -20.48 -5.15 -20.48
C SER A 449 -20.52 -4.03 -21.55
N GLY A 450 -20.95 -4.36 -22.77
CA GLY A 450 -21.04 -3.44 -23.91
C GLY A 450 -22.47 -2.95 -24.14
N ASN A 451 -22.63 -1.64 -24.31
CA ASN A 451 -23.89 -0.88 -24.45
C ASN A 451 -24.70 -0.71 -23.18
N ALA A 452 -24.32 0.30 -22.39
CA ALA A 452 -25.15 0.89 -21.36
C ALA A 452 -25.39 2.36 -21.65
N ASP A 453 -26.65 2.80 -21.61
CA ASP A 453 -26.97 4.22 -21.49
C ASP A 453 -26.75 4.70 -20.05
N ALA A 454 -26.73 6.01 -19.85
CA ALA A 454 -26.45 6.61 -18.54
C ALA A 454 -27.43 6.19 -17.42
N SER A 455 -28.67 5.77 -17.76
CA SER A 455 -29.70 5.42 -16.78
C SER A 455 -29.43 4.09 -16.05
N VAL A 456 -28.58 3.23 -16.62
CA VAL A 456 -28.24 1.93 -16.03
C VAL A 456 -26.86 1.87 -15.39
N LEU A 457 -26.01 2.87 -15.61
CA LEU A 457 -24.65 2.91 -15.05
C LEU A 457 -24.61 2.98 -13.52
N SER A 458 -25.65 3.54 -12.88
CA SER A 458 -25.76 3.61 -11.41
C SER A 458 -26.33 2.33 -10.76
N LYS A 459 -26.81 1.38 -11.55
CA LYS A 459 -27.43 0.15 -11.05
C LYS A 459 -26.41 -0.84 -10.48
N HIS A 460 -26.90 -1.89 -9.83
CA HIS A 460 -26.13 -3.03 -9.36
C HIS A 460 -26.04 -4.05 -10.50
N TRP A 461 -24.90 -4.06 -11.18
CA TRP A 461 -24.71 -4.93 -12.34
C TRP A 461 -24.51 -6.36 -11.87
N ARG A 462 -25.23 -7.30 -12.49
CA ARG A 462 -25.08 -8.74 -12.26
C ARG A 462 -23.61 -9.13 -12.32
N VAL A 463 -23.21 -9.99 -11.38
CA VAL A 463 -21.87 -10.56 -11.39
C VAL A 463 -21.74 -11.66 -12.44
N TYR A 464 -20.70 -11.57 -13.27
CA TYR A 464 -20.28 -12.62 -14.20
C TYR A 464 -18.83 -13.04 -13.96
N ARG A 465 -18.56 -14.36 -13.95
CA ARG A 465 -17.20 -14.91 -13.97
C ARG A 465 -16.26 -14.37 -12.88
N ALA A 466 -16.81 -14.03 -11.72
CA ALA A 466 -15.98 -13.72 -10.56
C ALA A 466 -15.26 -14.98 -10.09
N GLU A 467 -13.95 -14.90 -9.88
CA GLU A 467 -13.13 -15.96 -9.32
C GLU A 467 -12.76 -15.61 -7.87
N VAL A 468 -13.36 -16.31 -6.92
CA VAL A 468 -13.12 -16.17 -5.49
C VAL A 468 -12.37 -17.39 -4.99
N VAL A 469 -11.05 -17.26 -4.78
CA VAL A 469 -10.15 -18.40 -4.62
C VAL A 469 -9.15 -18.20 -3.48
N HIS A 470 -8.83 -19.22 -2.69
CA HIS A 470 -7.78 -19.13 -1.66
C HIS A 470 -8.02 -18.04 -0.60
N ASN A 471 -9.27 -17.69 -0.28
CA ASN A 471 -9.53 -16.75 0.83
C ASN A 471 -9.71 -17.53 2.14
N THR A 472 -9.33 -16.91 3.27
CA THR A 472 -9.58 -17.44 4.61
C THR A 472 -10.57 -16.55 5.34
N ILE A 473 -11.68 -17.12 5.81
CA ILE A 473 -12.70 -16.44 6.63
C ILE A 473 -12.82 -17.19 7.96
N VAL A 474 -12.57 -16.49 9.06
CA VAL A 474 -12.56 -17.09 10.40
C VAL A 474 -13.30 -16.24 11.42
N ASN A 475 -13.87 -16.90 12.43
CA ASN A 475 -14.56 -16.28 13.57
C ASN A 475 -15.60 -15.20 13.21
N SER A 476 -16.14 -15.24 12.00
CA SER A 476 -17.02 -14.22 11.45
C SER A 476 -18.48 -14.68 11.53
N LYS A 477 -19.41 -13.72 11.60
CA LYS A 477 -20.86 -14.01 11.64
C LYS A 477 -21.35 -14.69 10.37
N SER A 478 -20.69 -14.41 9.26
CA SER A 478 -21.01 -14.93 7.94
C SER A 478 -19.75 -15.50 7.26
N GLY A 479 -19.96 -16.44 6.33
CA GLY A 479 -18.90 -17.02 5.50
C GLY A 479 -18.87 -16.38 4.11
N LEU A 480 -18.87 -17.21 3.07
CA LEU A 480 -18.98 -16.79 1.68
C LEU A 480 -20.45 -16.82 1.23
N LEU A 481 -20.92 -15.72 0.64
CA LEU A 481 -22.31 -15.52 0.24
C LEU A 481 -22.42 -15.31 -1.27
N ILE A 482 -23.45 -15.90 -1.88
CA ILE A 482 -23.72 -15.78 -3.32
C ILE A 482 -25.17 -15.41 -3.57
N GLY A 483 -25.37 -14.31 -4.30
CA GLY A 483 -26.67 -13.86 -4.77
C GLY A 483 -27.62 -13.42 -3.66
N LYS A 484 -27.12 -12.79 -2.60
CA LYS A 484 -27.95 -12.42 -1.44
C LYS A 484 -29.10 -11.46 -1.81
N SER A 485 -28.83 -10.48 -2.67
CA SER A 485 -29.70 -9.34 -2.98
C SER A 485 -30.14 -9.33 -4.45
N TYR A 486 -31.15 -8.50 -4.76
CA TYR A 486 -31.68 -8.25 -6.12
C TYR A 486 -32.22 -9.48 -6.86
N THR A 487 -32.65 -9.30 -8.12
CA THR A 487 -33.35 -10.33 -8.91
C THR A 487 -32.39 -11.20 -9.74
N HIS A 488 -31.35 -10.60 -10.31
CA HIS A 488 -30.42 -11.30 -11.19
C HIS A 488 -29.38 -12.08 -10.38
N ALA A 489 -29.36 -13.41 -10.52
CA ALA A 489 -28.35 -14.27 -9.91
C ALA A 489 -26.95 -14.05 -10.53
N PRO A 490 -25.85 -14.19 -9.78
CA PRO A 490 -24.49 -14.31 -10.32
C PRO A 490 -24.37 -15.48 -11.30
N VAL A 491 -23.52 -15.34 -12.32
CA VAL A 491 -23.37 -16.31 -13.41
C VAL A 491 -21.91 -16.70 -13.65
N ASP A 492 -21.66 -17.98 -13.89
CA ASP A 492 -20.36 -18.55 -14.31
C ASP A 492 -19.19 -18.23 -13.36
N GLY A 493 -19.47 -18.05 -12.07
CA GLY A 493 -18.44 -17.78 -11.05
C GLY A 493 -17.62 -19.01 -10.69
N LYS A 494 -16.50 -18.79 -10.00
CA LYS A 494 -15.71 -19.86 -9.37
C LYS A 494 -15.52 -19.55 -7.90
N VAL A 495 -15.85 -20.52 -7.05
CA VAL A 495 -15.59 -20.52 -5.61
C VAL A 495 -14.73 -21.73 -5.29
N ALA A 496 -13.43 -21.50 -5.14
CA ALA A 496 -12.48 -22.60 -5.05
C ALA A 496 -11.39 -22.43 -4.01
N ASN A 497 -10.98 -23.53 -3.37
CA ASN A 497 -9.87 -23.53 -2.42
C ASN A 497 -9.99 -22.46 -1.31
N ASN A 498 -11.21 -22.04 -0.94
CA ASN A 498 -11.42 -21.12 0.18
C ASN A 498 -11.52 -21.91 1.48
N LEU A 499 -11.06 -21.33 2.58
CA LEU A 499 -11.16 -21.89 3.93
C LEU A 499 -12.10 -21.02 4.76
N VAL A 500 -13.22 -21.59 5.19
CA VAL A 500 -14.19 -20.90 6.05
C VAL A 500 -14.36 -21.66 7.37
N ARG A 501 -13.95 -21.06 8.50
CA ARG A 501 -14.09 -21.64 9.83
C ARG A 501 -14.76 -20.66 10.79
N ASN A 502 -16.08 -20.80 10.92
CA ASN A 502 -16.90 -20.02 11.85
C ASN A 502 -17.69 -20.95 12.77
N THR A 503 -18.15 -20.44 13.91
CA THR A 503 -19.02 -21.18 14.86
C THR A 503 -20.51 -20.87 14.69
N THR A 504 -20.85 -19.91 13.82
CA THR A 504 -22.22 -19.46 13.57
C THR A 504 -22.48 -19.28 12.08
N GLY A 505 -23.76 -19.24 11.71
CA GLY A 505 -24.19 -18.93 10.35
C GLY A 505 -24.04 -20.11 9.39
N THR A 506 -24.10 -19.79 8.09
CA THR A 506 -23.84 -20.74 6.99
C THR A 506 -22.52 -20.37 6.34
N LEU A 507 -21.60 -21.33 6.25
CA LEU A 507 -20.22 -21.09 5.79
C LEU A 507 -20.17 -20.79 4.28
N PHE A 508 -20.97 -21.49 3.50
CA PHE A 508 -21.18 -21.23 2.06
C PHE A 508 -22.68 -21.05 1.80
N LEU A 509 -23.14 -19.80 1.83
CA LEU A 509 -24.56 -19.43 1.68
C LEU A 509 -24.87 -19.02 0.23
N GLU A 510 -25.54 -19.91 -0.49
CA GLU A 510 -25.94 -19.72 -1.87
C GLU A 510 -27.44 -19.43 -1.96
N LYS A 511 -27.80 -18.14 -2.04
CA LYS A 511 -29.21 -17.74 -2.17
C LYS A 511 -29.72 -17.90 -3.59
N LYS A 512 -28.88 -17.55 -4.56
CA LYS A 512 -29.11 -17.81 -5.99
C LYS A 512 -27.78 -17.73 -6.73
N THR A 513 -27.61 -18.60 -7.71
CA THR A 513 -26.50 -18.55 -8.67
C THR A 513 -26.87 -19.33 -9.92
N SER A 514 -26.10 -19.15 -10.99
CA SER A 514 -26.20 -19.95 -12.21
C SER A 514 -24.79 -20.39 -12.62
N ASN A 515 -24.57 -21.70 -12.77
CA ASN A 515 -23.30 -22.29 -13.22
C ASN A 515 -22.05 -21.90 -12.40
N THR A 516 -22.18 -21.61 -11.11
CA THR A 516 -21.00 -21.37 -10.26
C THR A 516 -20.30 -22.68 -9.96
N LEU A 517 -19.01 -22.77 -10.32
CA LEU A 517 -18.14 -23.87 -9.97
C LEU A 517 -17.74 -23.79 -8.50
N PHE A 518 -17.95 -24.87 -7.76
CA PHE A 518 -17.37 -25.09 -6.43
C PHE A 518 -16.34 -26.20 -6.48
N GLN A 519 -15.14 -25.99 -5.93
CA GLN A 519 -14.13 -27.05 -5.83
C GLN A 519 -13.09 -26.80 -4.73
N GLY A 520 -12.66 -27.86 -4.03
CA GLY A 520 -11.53 -27.81 -3.10
C GLY A 520 -11.72 -26.97 -1.83
N ASN A 521 -12.90 -26.41 -1.58
CA ASN A 521 -13.13 -25.56 -0.41
C ASN A 521 -13.12 -26.39 0.88
N ILE A 522 -12.77 -25.74 2.01
CA ILE A 522 -12.93 -26.29 3.35
C ILE A 522 -13.93 -25.42 4.12
N GLY A 523 -14.88 -26.08 4.80
CA GLY A 523 -15.76 -25.45 5.78
C GLY A 523 -15.75 -26.21 7.09
N TYR A 524 -15.75 -25.52 8.24
CA TYR A 524 -15.86 -26.17 9.55
C TYR A 524 -16.50 -25.29 10.63
N GLY A 525 -17.21 -25.92 11.57
CA GLY A 525 -17.67 -25.30 12.83
C GLY A 525 -19.10 -24.76 12.84
N ALA A 526 -19.76 -24.60 11.69
CA ALA A 526 -21.15 -24.19 11.57
C ALA A 526 -21.86 -24.93 10.42
N THR A 527 -23.06 -24.48 10.03
CA THR A 527 -23.79 -25.06 8.88
C THR A 527 -22.94 -24.92 7.63
N LEU A 528 -22.51 -26.05 7.04
CA LEU A 528 -21.57 -26.05 5.92
C LEU A 528 -22.08 -25.24 4.72
N SER A 529 -23.29 -25.57 4.25
CA SER A 529 -23.95 -24.88 3.15
C SER A 529 -25.47 -25.08 3.26
N ASN A 530 -26.24 -24.19 2.64
CA ASN A 530 -27.68 -24.35 2.48
C ASN A 530 -28.07 -25.20 1.25
N THR A 531 -27.10 -25.53 0.40
CA THR A 531 -27.23 -26.46 -0.73
C THR A 531 -26.38 -27.70 -0.44
N SER A 532 -26.82 -28.88 -0.87
CA SER A 532 -25.97 -30.08 -0.76
C SER A 532 -24.71 -29.90 -1.61
N ARG A 533 -23.54 -30.22 -1.03
CA ARG A 533 -22.24 -30.14 -1.71
C ARG A 533 -21.49 -31.45 -1.57
N ALA A 534 -20.91 -31.93 -2.66
CA ALA A 534 -20.01 -33.07 -2.65
C ALA A 534 -18.69 -32.70 -1.95
N SER A 535 -17.97 -33.71 -1.46
CA SER A 535 -16.68 -33.51 -0.79
C SER A 535 -15.62 -32.85 -1.69
N GLY A 536 -15.68 -33.09 -3.01
CA GLY A 536 -14.83 -32.40 -3.97
C GLY A 536 -15.14 -30.91 -4.12
N GLU A 537 -16.35 -30.48 -3.77
CA GLU A 537 -16.79 -29.08 -3.82
C GLU A 537 -16.46 -28.34 -2.50
N VAL A 538 -16.92 -28.91 -1.37
CA VAL A 538 -16.70 -28.38 -0.03
C VAL A 538 -16.48 -29.54 0.95
N ARG A 539 -15.29 -29.62 1.55
CA ARG A 539 -14.95 -30.59 2.60
C ARG A 539 -15.37 -30.05 3.97
N ASN A 540 -16.18 -30.81 4.70
CA ASN A 540 -16.46 -30.55 6.11
C ASN A 540 -15.38 -31.19 6.99
N VAL A 541 -14.28 -30.48 7.21
CA VAL A 541 -13.12 -30.99 7.95
C VAL A 541 -12.50 -29.87 8.78
N ASN A 542 -12.10 -30.16 10.01
CA ASN A 542 -11.40 -29.19 10.85
C ASN A 542 -10.07 -28.81 10.16
N PRO A 543 -9.85 -27.54 9.81
CA PRO A 543 -8.60 -27.10 9.19
C PRO A 543 -7.40 -27.10 10.15
N LEU A 544 -7.59 -27.42 11.44
CA LEU A 544 -6.53 -27.46 12.45
C LEU A 544 -5.70 -26.16 12.46
N LEU A 545 -6.38 -25.01 12.52
CA LEU A 545 -5.71 -23.71 12.60
C LEU A 545 -5.08 -23.50 13.99
N THR A 546 -3.95 -22.83 14.02
CA THR A 546 -3.24 -22.35 15.22
C THR A 546 -3.14 -20.83 15.22
N SER A 547 -3.01 -20.23 16.39
CA SER A 547 -2.83 -18.78 16.52
C SER A 547 -1.36 -18.40 16.43
N VAL A 548 -1.00 -17.54 15.48
CA VAL A 548 0.35 -16.96 15.31
C VAL A 548 0.19 -15.46 15.14
N ASP A 549 0.78 -14.67 16.03
CA ASP A 549 0.72 -13.20 16.03
C ASP A 549 -0.70 -12.61 15.87
N GLY A 550 -1.69 -13.29 16.47
CA GLY A 550 -3.10 -12.91 16.43
C GLY A 550 -3.87 -13.37 15.18
N LEU A 551 -3.21 -14.01 14.22
CA LEU A 551 -3.83 -14.61 13.02
C LEU A 551 -4.07 -16.11 13.20
N GLN A 552 -5.06 -16.66 12.49
CA GLN A 552 -5.36 -18.09 12.43
C GLN A 552 -4.64 -18.71 11.21
N LYS A 553 -3.54 -19.42 11.46
CA LYS A 553 -2.69 -20.05 10.44
C LYS A 553 -2.82 -21.56 10.42
N LEU A 554 -2.42 -22.20 9.32
CA LEU A 554 -2.40 -23.65 9.21
C LEU A 554 -1.41 -24.25 10.23
N SER A 555 -1.81 -25.32 10.92
CA SER A 555 -0.84 -26.16 11.65
C SER A 555 -0.13 -27.12 10.69
N SER A 556 1.00 -27.68 11.12
CA SER A 556 1.78 -28.67 10.38
C SER A 556 1.02 -29.94 9.97
N THR A 557 -0.11 -30.22 10.62
CA THR A 557 -0.97 -31.37 10.36
C THR A 557 -2.27 -31.01 9.65
N SER A 558 -2.40 -29.76 9.17
CA SER A 558 -3.64 -29.29 8.58
C SER A 558 -4.03 -30.08 7.33
N PRO A 559 -5.31 -30.48 7.18
CA PRO A 559 -5.82 -31.11 5.96
C PRO A 559 -5.99 -30.12 4.80
N ALA A 560 -5.65 -28.84 5.00
CA ALA A 560 -5.63 -27.82 3.95
C ALA A 560 -4.31 -27.83 3.17
N ILE A 561 -3.24 -28.38 3.76
CA ILE A 561 -1.90 -28.41 3.18
C ILE A 561 -1.89 -29.25 1.90
N ASN A 562 -1.34 -28.70 0.81
CA ASN A 562 -1.20 -29.29 -0.51
C ASN A 562 -2.52 -29.83 -1.09
N ALA A 563 -3.66 -29.31 -0.62
CA ALA A 563 -4.97 -29.87 -0.89
C ALA A 563 -5.81 -29.03 -1.86
N ALA A 564 -5.26 -27.93 -2.40
CA ALA A 564 -5.93 -27.13 -3.39
C ALA A 564 -6.05 -27.88 -4.73
N VAL A 565 -7.12 -27.57 -5.47
CA VAL A 565 -7.41 -28.19 -6.77
C VAL A 565 -7.67 -27.14 -7.84
N GLY A 566 -7.59 -27.55 -9.11
CA GLY A 566 -7.71 -26.65 -10.25
C GLY A 566 -6.43 -25.84 -10.50
N THR A 567 -6.45 -24.99 -11.52
CA THR A 567 -5.30 -24.16 -11.90
C THR A 567 -5.67 -22.70 -11.87
N TYR A 568 -4.99 -21.95 -11.01
CA TYR A 568 -5.17 -20.51 -10.81
C TYR A 568 -3.82 -19.80 -10.88
N GLY A 569 -3.20 -19.80 -12.06
CA GLY A 569 -1.81 -19.35 -12.26
C GLY A 569 -1.52 -17.87 -11.95
N TYR A 570 -2.52 -17.09 -11.54
CA TYR A 570 -2.34 -15.73 -11.04
C TYR A 570 -2.18 -15.67 -9.51
N VAL A 571 -2.31 -16.78 -8.79
CA VAL A 571 -2.09 -16.90 -7.34
C VAL A 571 -0.65 -17.35 -7.11
N LEU A 572 0.27 -16.39 -7.06
CA LEU A 572 1.72 -16.64 -7.03
C LEU A 572 2.29 -16.72 -5.62
N GLU A 573 1.82 -15.84 -4.75
CA GLU A 573 2.21 -15.74 -3.34
C GLU A 573 0.98 -15.98 -2.47
N ASP A 574 1.15 -16.20 -1.17
CA ASP A 574 0.08 -16.30 -0.18
C ASP A 574 -0.17 -14.96 0.55
N MET A 575 -0.91 -14.98 1.67
CA MET A 575 -1.17 -13.77 2.47
C MET A 575 0.05 -13.25 3.24
N ASP A 576 1.07 -14.09 3.44
CA ASP A 576 2.33 -13.76 4.09
C ASP A 576 3.41 -13.33 3.09
N GLY A 577 3.13 -13.40 1.79
CA GLY A 577 4.12 -13.16 0.72
C GLY A 577 4.99 -14.38 0.40
N ASP A 578 4.66 -15.55 0.91
CA ASP A 578 5.36 -16.79 0.62
C ASP A 578 4.96 -17.33 -0.76
N LEU A 579 5.96 -17.77 -1.54
CA LEU A 579 5.72 -18.36 -2.86
C LEU A 579 4.97 -19.68 -2.74
N ARG A 580 3.93 -19.84 -3.56
CA ARG A 580 3.12 -21.05 -3.59
C ARG A 580 3.68 -22.05 -4.59
N SER A 581 4.06 -23.24 -4.12
CA SER A 581 4.63 -24.31 -4.97
C SER A 581 3.66 -25.48 -5.16
N THR A 582 3.11 -26.01 -4.06
CA THR A 582 1.99 -26.95 -4.05
C THR A 582 0.91 -26.34 -3.17
N LEU A 583 -0.14 -25.85 -3.82
CA LEU A 583 -1.07 -24.90 -3.22
C LEU A 583 -1.86 -25.46 -2.03
N ASP A 584 -1.92 -24.69 -0.96
CA ASP A 584 -2.80 -24.91 0.19
C ASP A 584 -4.19 -24.32 -0.02
N VAL A 585 -5.19 -24.88 0.66
CA VAL A 585 -6.55 -24.31 0.72
C VAL A 585 -6.60 -23.19 1.76
N GLY A 586 -7.09 -22.01 1.36
CA GLY A 586 -7.08 -20.80 2.17
C GLY A 586 -5.97 -19.82 1.76
N ALA A 587 -5.94 -18.69 2.45
CA ALA A 587 -5.05 -17.56 2.15
C ALA A 587 -3.60 -17.79 2.59
N ASP A 588 -3.40 -18.60 3.62
CA ASP A 588 -2.12 -19.03 4.18
C ASP A 588 -1.59 -20.21 3.38
N GLU A 589 -0.31 -20.17 3.02
CA GLU A 589 0.48 -21.33 2.62
C GLU A 589 1.32 -21.76 3.83
N TYR A 590 1.21 -23.01 4.25
CA TYR A 590 1.92 -23.48 5.43
C TYR A 590 3.43 -23.37 5.25
N ALA A 591 4.02 -22.42 5.96
CA ALA A 591 5.45 -22.22 6.06
C ALA A 591 5.90 -22.17 7.53
N THR A 592 7.15 -22.56 7.78
CA THR A 592 7.80 -22.38 9.08
C THR A 592 8.72 -21.16 9.12
N MET A 593 8.84 -20.44 7.99
CA MET A 593 9.63 -19.23 7.90
C MET A 593 8.85 -18.03 8.46
N ALA A 594 9.56 -16.95 8.78
CA ALA A 594 8.91 -15.72 9.19
C ALA A 594 8.18 -15.09 8.00
N SER A 595 6.93 -14.71 8.22
CA SER A 595 6.10 -14.06 7.21
C SER A 595 6.72 -12.74 6.75
N VAL A 596 6.77 -12.53 5.43
CA VAL A 596 7.25 -11.28 4.83
C VAL A 596 6.20 -10.18 4.97
N GLN A 597 4.93 -10.55 4.86
CA GLN A 597 3.78 -9.68 5.02
C GLN A 597 3.07 -9.97 6.34
N ARG A 598 2.56 -8.90 6.95
CA ARG A 598 1.78 -8.95 8.18
C ARG A 598 0.74 -7.83 8.18
N PRO A 599 -0.30 -7.91 9.02
CA PRO A 599 -1.16 -6.78 9.26
C PRO A 599 -0.36 -5.53 9.66
N LEU A 600 -0.63 -4.43 8.98
CA LEU A 600 0.00 -3.15 9.21
C LEU A 600 -0.45 -2.54 10.54
N SER A 601 0.42 -1.70 11.08
CA SER A 601 0.22 -0.86 12.26
C SER A 601 0.51 0.60 11.91
N PRO A 602 0.13 1.57 12.77
CA PRO A 602 0.45 2.98 12.54
C PRO A 602 1.95 3.28 12.41
N ALA A 603 2.85 2.37 12.82
CA ALA A 603 4.30 2.53 12.61
C ALA A 603 4.74 2.21 11.17
N ASP A 604 3.92 1.48 10.42
CA ASP A 604 4.22 1.02 9.05
C ASP A 604 3.65 1.98 7.98
N VAL A 605 2.84 2.96 8.38
CA VAL A 605 2.14 3.89 7.48
C VAL A 605 2.21 5.35 7.96
N GLY A 606 1.77 6.26 7.11
CA GLY A 606 1.65 7.67 7.41
C GLY A 606 2.98 8.43 7.37
N PRO A 607 3.00 9.71 7.77
CA PRO A 607 4.09 10.62 7.46
C PRO A 607 5.44 10.24 8.04
N ASN A 608 5.46 9.43 9.09
CA ASN A 608 6.67 9.04 9.81
C ASN A 608 7.09 7.59 9.56
N ALA A 609 6.33 6.83 8.78
CA ALA A 609 6.76 5.51 8.36
C ALA A 609 8.04 5.60 7.49
N PRO A 610 8.86 4.53 7.48
CA PRO A 610 10.17 4.48 6.84
C PRO A 610 10.25 5.17 5.48
#